data_AF-M1BZ91-F1
#
_entry.id   AF-M1BZ91-F1
#
_cell.length_a   1.000
_cell.length_b   1.000
_cell.length_c   1.000
_cell.angle_alpha   90.00
_cell.angle_beta   90.00
_cell.angle_gamma   90.00
#
_symmetry.space_group_name_H-M   'P 1'
#
loop_
_entity.id
_entity.type
_entity.pdbx_description
1 polymer ?
#
loop_
_entity_poly.entity_id
_entity_poly.type
_entity_poly.pdbx_seq_one_letter_code
_entity_poly.pdbx_strand_id
1 'polypeptide(L)' 'MKGDILDLLVQLNNDKSLPVDVTLEDIKALAMNMLVAGSETSAAAIVWAMTALMRNPRAMKKVQAEIR' A
#
# COMPACT_ATOMS: atom_id res chain seq x y z
N MET A 1 8.42 11.95 5.75
CA MET A 1 8.72 10.78 6.60
C MET A 1 10.21 10.54 6.50
N LYS A 2 10.85 10.01 7.55
CA LYS A 2 12.26 9.60 7.49
C LYS A 2 12.28 8.12 7.82
N GLY A 3 12.99 7.33 7.03
CA GLY A 3 12.98 5.87 7.14
C GLY A 3 11.78 5.22 6.46
N ASP A 4 11.19 5.86 5.44
CA ASP A 4 10.20 5.19 4.60
C ASP A 4 10.86 4.32 3.52
N ILE A 5 10.03 3.64 2.72
CA ILE A 5 10.51 2.69 1.71
C ILE A 5 11.35 3.40 0.63
N LEU A 6 11.04 4.64 0.27
CA LEU A 6 11.85 5.39 -0.71
C LEU A 6 13.21 5.75 -0.13
N ASP A 7 13.27 6.12 1.15
CA ASP A 7 14.55 6.35 1.83
C ASP A 7 15.44 5.10 1.80
N LEU A 8 14.87 3.92 2.07
CA LEU A 8 15.59 2.65 2.02
C LEU A 8 16.08 2.32 0.61
N LEU A 9 15.24 2.52 -0.41
CA LEU A 9 15.61 2.27 -1.80
C LEU A 9 16.74 3.21 -2.27
N VAL A 10 16.69 4.48 -1.88
CA VAL A 10 17.76 5.45 -2.18
C VAL A 10 19.05 5.08 -1.44
N GLN A 11 18.98 4.61 -0.19
CA GLN A 11 20.14 4.10 0.53
C GLN A 11 20.77 2.90 -0.20
N LEU A 12 19.97 1.96 -0.71
CA LEU A 12 20.44 0.81 -1.48
C LEU A 12 21.12 1.22 -2.79
N ASN A 13 20.55 2.19 -3.53
CA ASN A 13 21.19 2.73 -4.75
C ASN A 13 22.56 3.37 -4.49
N ASN A 14 22.75 3.94 -3.29
CA ASN A 14 24.00 4.56 -2.87
C ASN A 14 25.03 3.56 -2.32
N ASP A 15 24.64 2.33 -1.99
CA ASP A 15 25.53 1.31 -1.44
C ASP A 15 26.25 0.53 -2.55
N LYS A 16 27.52 0.84 -2.76
CA LYS A 16 28.37 0.21 -3.78
C LYS A 16 28.99 -1.12 -3.34
N SER A 17 28.74 -1.56 -2.11
CA SER A 17 29.18 -2.88 -1.63
C SER A 17 28.25 -4.02 -2.04
N LEU A 18 27.04 -3.68 -2.53
CA LEU A 18 26.05 -4.65 -2.94
C LEU A 18 26.45 -5.36 -4.23
N PRO A 19 26.19 -6.67 -4.36
CA PRO A 19 26.44 -7.43 -5.58
C PRO A 19 25.49 -7.07 -6.74
N VAL A 20 24.45 -6.27 -6.46
CA VAL A 20 23.46 -5.79 -7.43
C VAL A 20 23.40 -4.28 -7.32
N ASP A 21 23.53 -3.58 -8.46
CA ASP A 21 23.38 -2.13 -8.52
C ASP A 21 21.88 -1.81 -8.68
N VAL A 22 21.29 -1.22 -7.64
CA VAL A 22 19.92 -0.72 -7.70
C VAL A 22 19.96 0.62 -8.42
N THR A 23 19.29 0.74 -9.57
CA THR A 23 19.28 1.98 -10.36
C THR A 23 18.08 2.87 -10.01
N LEU A 24 18.15 4.14 -10.40
CA LEU A 24 16.99 5.06 -10.28
C LEU A 24 15.76 4.58 -11.06
N GLU A 25 15.93 3.85 -12.16
CA GLU A 25 14.80 3.30 -12.92
C GLU A 25 14.14 2.15 -12.15
N ASP A 26 14.92 1.32 -11.45
CA ASP A 26 14.39 0.25 -10.59
C ASP A 26 13.58 0.83 -9.42
N ILE A 27 14.10 1.89 -8.78
CA ILE A 27 13.40 2.59 -7.70
C ILE A 27 12.07 3.17 -8.22
N LYS A 28 12.11 3.83 -9.38
CA LYS A 28 10.91 4.39 -10.01
C LYS A 28 9.90 3.30 -10.38
N ALA A 29 10.34 2.19 -10.96
CA ALA A 29 9.49 1.07 -11.31
C ALA A 29 8.83 0.46 -10.07
N LEU A 30 9.59 0.25 -8.99
CA LEU A 30 9.06 -0.30 -7.74
C LEU A 30 8.07 0.66 -7.07
N ALA A 31 8.38 1.95 -7.00
CA ALA A 31 7.48 2.97 -6.46
C ALA A 31 6.16 3.02 -7.24
N MET A 32 6.23 3.00 -8.57
CA MET A 32 5.03 2.95 -9.43
C MET A 32 4.23 1.67 -9.20
N ASN A 33 4.87 0.51 -9.13
CA ASN A 33 4.20 -0.76 -8.87
C ASN A 33 3.46 -0.74 -7.53
N MET A 34 4.09 -0.22 -6.47
CA MET A 34 3.47 -0.12 -5.15
C MET A 34 2.24 0.80 -5.15
N LEU A 35 2.33 1.96 -5.82
CA LEU A 35 1.22 2.90 -5.90
C LEU A 35 0.04 2.32 -6.69
N VAL A 36 0.30 1.77 -7.88
CA VAL A 36 -0.76 1.23 -8.75
C VAL A 36 -1.42 0.01 -8.10
N ALA A 37 -0.62 -0.98 -7.68
CA ALA A 37 -1.14 -2.21 -7.08
C ALA A 37 -1.84 -1.94 -5.74
N GLY A 38 -1.28 -1.07 -4.91
CA GLY A 38 -1.85 -0.76 -3.59
C GLY A 38 -3.14 0.05 -3.68
N SER A 39 -3.22 1.02 -4.58
CA SER A 39 -4.38 1.92 -4.67
C SER A 39 -5.63 1.21 -5.17
N GLU A 40 -5.54 0.51 -6.31
CA GLU A 40 -6.70 -0.14 -6.92
C GLU A 40 -7.25 -1.26 -6.04
N THR A 41 -6.37 -2.11 -5.49
CA THR A 41 -6.78 -3.24 -4.64
C THR A 41 -7.39 -2.78 -3.32
N SER A 42 -6.80 -1.77 -2.66
CA SER A 42 -7.33 -1.23 -1.41
C SER A 42 -8.68 -0.53 -1.62
N ALA A 43 -8.81 0.26 -2.69
CA ALA A 43 -10.07 0.91 -3.03
C ALA A 43 -11.16 -0.14 -3.32
N ALA A 44 -10.85 -1.17 -4.12
CA ALA A 44 -11.78 -2.26 -4.40
C ALA A 44 -12.19 -3.00 -3.13
N ALA A 45 -11.25 -3.30 -2.22
CA ALA A 45 -11.54 -3.95 -0.95
C ALA A 45 -12.51 -3.13 -0.10
N ILE A 46 -12.31 -1.81 0.01
CA ILE A 46 -13.22 -0.91 0.74
C ILE A 46 -14.60 -0.88 0.09
N VAL A 47 -14.67 -0.76 -1.23
CA VAL A 47 -15.94 -0.76 -1.97
C VAL A 47 -16.72 -2.05 -1.73
N TRP A 48 -16.05 -3.21 -1.78
CA TRP A 48 -16.69 -4.50 -1.53
C TRP A 48 -17.10 -4.66 -0.07
N ALA A 49 -16.26 -4.24 0.88
CA ALA A 49 -16.60 -4.26 2.30
C ALA A 49 -17.86 -3.43 2.58
N MET A 50 -17.91 -2.19 2.09
CA MET A 50 -19.09 -1.33 2.24
C MET A 50 -20.32 -1.90 1.53
N THR A 51 -20.15 -2.48 0.34
CA THR A 51 -21.24 -3.15 -0.39
C THR A 51 -21.82 -4.32 0.40
N ALA A 52 -20.97 -5.15 1.00
CA ALA A 52 -21.40 -6.28 1.83
C ALA A 52 -22.11 -5.80 3.11
N LEU A 53 -21.61 -4.74 3.75
CA LEU A 53 -22.23 -4.15 4.94
C LEU A 53 -23.60 -3.54 4.62
N MET A 54 -23.75 -2.80 3.52
CA MET A 54 -25.04 -2.24 3.10
C MET A 54 -26.08 -3.33 2.82
N ARG A 55 -25.64 -4.49 2.30
CA ARG A 55 -26.51 -5.67 2.08
C ARG A 55 -26.81 -6.44 3.36
N ASN A 56 -26.08 -6.21 4.46
CA ASN A 56 -26.31 -6.85 5.76
C ASN A 56 -26.41 -5.81 6.90
N PRO A 57 -27.61 -5.24 7.13
CA PRO A 57 -27.83 -4.20 8.15
C PRO A 57 -27.47 -4.64 9.58
N ARG A 58 -27.55 -5.93 9.90
CA ARG A 58 -27.14 -6.43 11.22
C ARG A 58 -25.63 -6.32 11.42
N ALA A 59 -24.84 -6.72 10.41
CA ALA A 59 -23.39 -6.59 10.43
C ALA A 59 -22.96 -5.11 10.44
N MET A 60 -23.62 -4.26 9.64
CA MET A 60 -23.36 -2.80 9.63
C MET A 60 -23.54 -2.17 11.02
N LYS A 61 -24.66 -2.46 11.70
CA LYS A 61 -24.92 -1.94 13.06
C LYS A 61 -23.87 -2.41 14.07
N LYS A 62 -23.38 -3.64 13.95
CA LYS A 62 -22.33 -4.18 14.83
C LYS A 62 -21.01 -3.44 14.65
N VAL A 63 -20.53 -3.30 13.41
CA VAL A 63 -19.26 -2.60 13.12
C VAL A 63 -19.34 -1.13 13.54
N GLN A 64 -20.47 -0.46 13.30
CA GLN A 64 -20.66 0.92 13.77
C GLN A 64 -20.62 1.06 15.30
N ALA A 65 -21.12 0.07 16.03
CA ALA A 65 -21.05 0.06 17.49
C ALA A 65 -19.66 -0.27 18.02
N GLU A 66 -18.81 -0.97 17.27
CA GLU A 66 -17.42 -1.28 17.66
C GLU A 66 -16.46 -0.09 17.46
N ILE A 67 -16.73 0.78 16.46
CA ILE A 67 -15.90 1.95 16.15
C ILE A 67 -16.29 3.17 17.03
N ARG A 68 -17.49 3.18 17.59
CA ARG A 68 -18.02 4.27 18.42
C ARG A 68 -17.54 4.16 19.87
#